data_AF-A0A9N9QGR7-F1
#
_entry.id   AF-A0A9N9QGR7-F1
#
_cell.length_a   1.000
_cell.length_b   1.000
_cell.length_c   1.000
_cell.angle_alpha   90.00
_cell.angle_beta   90.00
_cell.angle_gamma   90.00
#
_symmetry.space_group_name_H-M   'P 1'
#
loop_
_entity.id
_entity.type
_entity.pdbx_description
1 polymer ?
#
loop_
_entity_poly.entity_id
_entity_poly.type
_entity_poly.pdbx_seq_one_letter_code
_entity_poly.pdbx_strand_id
1 'polypeptide(L)'
;MTGCFCVDVLLSHINGKKQFTDFTSEELNMIPLDYLIKNANTFELLEIWSKLPPDYKSDFSLQIRLPCFFHYNRADWRTHIDGPVSSQQECYFCNKVLK
;
A
#
# COMPACT_ATOMS: atom_id res chain seq x y z
N MET A 1 11.93 25.29 -3.14
CA MET A 1 13.00 24.38 -3.58
C MET A 1 12.57 22.96 -3.28
N THR A 2 11.85 22.28 -4.17
CA THR A 2 11.25 20.96 -3.90
C THR A 2 11.43 19.95 -5.05
N GLY A 3 12.05 20.37 -6.16
CA GLY A 3 12.21 19.53 -7.36
C GLY A 3 13.35 18.50 -7.32
N CYS A 4 14.40 18.71 -6.51
CA CYS A 4 15.56 17.80 -6.48
C CYS A 4 15.29 16.53 -5.66
N PHE A 5 14.65 16.69 -4.50
CA PHE A 5 14.51 15.64 -3.50
C PHE A 5 13.62 14.45 -3.96
N CYS A 6 12.59 14.71 -4.77
CA CYS A 6 11.71 13.66 -5.31
C CYS A 6 12.41 12.74 -6.32
N VAL A 7 13.33 13.29 -7.12
CA VAL A 7 14.08 12.52 -8.13
C VAL A 7 15.10 11.62 -7.45
N ASP A 8 15.78 12.11 -6.42
CA ASP A 8 16.78 11.34 -5.68
C ASP A 8 16.17 10.12 -4.97
N VAL A 9 14.98 10.27 -4.38
CA VAL A 9 14.23 9.17 -3.76
C VAL A 9 13.92 8.09 -4.79
N LEU A 10 13.34 8.47 -5.94
CA LEU A 10 12.99 7.51 -6.99
C LEU A 10 14.23 6.82 -7.58
N LEU A 11 15.31 7.58 -7.82
CA LEU A 11 16.58 7.04 -8.31
C LEU A 11 17.22 6.06 -7.32
N SER A 12 17.03 6.25 -6.01
CA SER A 12 17.54 5.30 -5.03
C SER A 12 16.90 3.91 -5.18
N HIS A 13 15.61 3.86 -5.51
CA HIS A 13 14.92 2.60 -5.81
C HIS A 13 15.36 2.03 -7.17
N ILE A 14 15.35 2.84 -8.23
CA ILE A 14 15.70 2.40 -9.59
C ILE A 14 17.11 1.81 -9.66
N ASN A 15 18.06 2.39 -8.91
CA ASN A 15 19.44 1.91 -8.87
C ASN A 15 19.65 0.76 -7.87
N GLY A 16 18.59 0.22 -7.26
CA GLY A 16 18.64 -0.88 -6.30
C GLY A 16 19.32 -0.54 -4.98
N LYS A 17 19.43 0.75 -4.62
CA LYS A 17 20.03 1.19 -3.35
C LYS A 17 19.07 1.04 -2.16
N LYS A 18 17.76 1.13 -2.42
CA LYS A 18 16.69 0.98 -1.43
C LYS A 18 15.56 0.15 -2.02
N GLN A 19 15.03 -0.78 -1.23
CA GLN A 19 13.74 -1.40 -1.51
C GLN A 19 12.61 -0.50 -1.04
N PHE A 20 11.37 -0.77 -1.48
CA PHE A 20 10.23 0.02 -1.03
C PHE A 20 10.06 0.01 0.50
N THR A 21 10.39 -1.12 1.13
CA THR A 21 10.30 -1.34 2.58
C THR A 21 11.20 -0.41 3.40
N ASP A 22 12.29 0.05 2.79
CA ASP A 22 13.31 0.92 3.42
C ASP A 22 12.91 2.39 3.44
N PHE A 23 11.86 2.78 2.71
CA PHE A 23 11.39 4.16 2.67
C PHE A 23 10.56 4.52 3.91
N THR A 24 10.66 5.78 4.32
CA THR A 24 9.75 6.39 5.31
C THR A 24 8.41 6.76 4.66
N SER A 25 7.41 7.10 5.48
CA SER A 25 6.10 7.56 4.98
C SER A 25 6.23 8.82 4.12
N GLU A 26 7.14 9.74 4.49
CA GLU A 26 7.43 10.96 3.74
C GLU A 26 8.09 10.66 2.38
N GLU A 27 9.06 9.74 2.35
CA GLU A 27 9.71 9.32 1.10
C GLU A 27 8.70 8.61 0.17
N LEU A 28 7.85 7.72 0.72
CA LEU A 28 6.81 7.03 -0.04
C LEU A 28 5.77 7.99 -0.64
N ASN A 29 5.45 9.07 0.06
CA ASN A 29 4.54 10.12 -0.45
C ASN A 29 5.12 10.88 -1.66
N MET A 30 6.43 10.82 -1.88
CA MET A 30 7.08 11.43 -3.05
C MET A 30 7.14 10.48 -4.24
N ILE A 31 6.96 9.18 -4.03
CA ILE A 31 6.96 8.20 -5.11
C ILE A 31 5.61 8.27 -5.83
N PRO A 32 5.57 8.45 -7.16
CA PRO A 32 4.32 8.46 -7.91
C PRO A 32 3.54 7.15 -7.74
N LEU A 33 2.22 7.24 -7.53
CA LEU A 33 1.33 6.09 -7.37
C LEU A 33 1.45 5.08 -8.53
N ASP A 34 1.46 5.55 -9.78
CA ASP A 34 1.63 4.70 -10.96
C ASP A 34 2.94 3.88 -10.93
N TYR A 35 3.99 4.45 -10.34
CA TYR A 35 5.27 3.77 -10.19
C TYR A 35 5.17 2.67 -9.13
N LEU A 36 4.53 2.93 -7.99
CA LEU A 36 4.27 1.91 -6.96
C LEU A 36 3.40 0.77 -7.50
N ILE A 37 2.32 1.08 -8.24
CA ILE A 37 1.43 0.09 -8.84
C ILE A 37 2.18 -0.83 -9.80
N LYS A 38 3.13 -0.29 -10.58
CA LYS A 38 3.88 -1.08 -11.57
C LYS A 38 5.03 -1.89 -10.97
N ASN A 39 5.70 -1.36 -9.94
CA ASN A 39 7.01 -1.89 -9.53
C ASN A 39 7.01 -2.58 -8.15
N ALA A 40 6.18 -2.15 -7.20
CA ALA A 40 6.18 -2.78 -5.88
C ALA A 40 5.61 -4.19 -6.00
N ASN A 41 6.28 -5.23 -5.54
CA ASN A 41 5.67 -6.55 -5.54
C ASN A 41 4.61 -6.67 -4.42
N THR A 42 3.79 -7.72 -4.46
CA THR A 42 2.69 -7.91 -3.50
C THR A 42 3.15 -7.96 -2.04
N PHE A 43 4.33 -8.53 -1.75
CA PHE A 43 4.87 -8.58 -0.38
C PHE A 43 5.40 -7.22 0.06
N GLU A 44 6.15 -6.52 -0.78
CA GLU A 44 6.62 -5.16 -0.50
C GLU A 44 5.44 -4.22 -0.23
N LEU A 45 4.40 -4.31 -1.07
CA LEU A 45 3.19 -3.51 -0.92
C LEU A 45 2.51 -3.76 0.43
N LEU A 46 2.46 -5.02 0.87
CA LEU A 46 1.92 -5.39 2.18
C LEU A 46 2.71 -4.73 3.33
N GLU A 47 4.03 -4.69 3.23
CA GLU A 47 4.90 -4.17 4.28
C GLU A 47 4.90 -2.66 4.38
N ILE A 48 4.75 -1.96 3.25
CA ILE A 48 4.70 -0.50 3.24
C ILE A 48 3.29 0.06 3.43
N TRP A 49 2.25 -0.77 3.40
CA TRP A 49 0.86 -0.30 3.31
C TRP A 49 0.49 0.71 4.41
N SER A 50 0.85 0.45 5.67
CA SER A 50 0.55 1.36 6.78
C SER A 50 1.24 2.72 6.64
N LYS A 51 2.41 2.75 5.98
CA LYS A 51 3.19 3.96 5.67
C LYS A 51 2.64 4.75 4.47
N LEU A 52 1.80 4.15 3.64
CA LEU A 52 1.30 4.81 2.43
C LEU A 52 0.34 5.96 2.75
N PRO A 53 0.33 7.03 1.92
CA PRO A 53 -0.64 8.11 2.02
C PRO A 53 -2.09 7.61 1.95
N PRO A 54 -3.05 8.26 2.64
CA PRO A 54 -4.47 7.91 2.57
C PRO A 54 -5.02 7.82 1.14
N ASP A 55 -4.62 8.75 0.26
CA ASP A 55 -5.06 8.79 -1.13
C ASP A 55 -4.61 7.54 -1.89
N TYR A 56 -3.39 7.05 -1.66
CA TYR A 56 -2.86 5.84 -2.29
C TYR A 56 -3.59 4.61 -1.78
N LYS A 57 -3.86 4.57 -0.46
CA LYS A 57 -4.64 3.50 0.17
C LYS A 57 -6.07 3.46 -0.34
N SER A 58 -6.61 4.53 -0.91
CA SER A 58 -7.94 4.58 -1.53
C SER A 58 -7.97 4.10 -2.99
N ASP A 59 -6.81 3.99 -3.64
CA ASP A 59 -6.70 3.61 -5.05
C ASP A 59 -7.06 2.14 -5.29
N PHE A 60 -7.98 1.90 -6.23
CA PHE A 60 -8.48 0.55 -6.53
C PHE A 60 -7.39 -0.35 -7.12
N SER A 61 -6.60 0.17 -8.05
CA SER A 61 -5.55 -0.57 -8.75
C SER A 61 -4.42 -0.99 -7.82
N LEU A 62 -4.16 -0.22 -6.77
CA LEU A 62 -3.22 -0.59 -5.73
C LEU A 62 -3.82 -1.60 -4.75
N GLN A 63 -5.05 -1.36 -4.28
CA GLN A 63 -5.69 -2.25 -3.32
C GLN A 63 -5.87 -3.68 -3.87
N ILE A 64 -6.22 -3.87 -5.15
CA ILE A 64 -6.42 -5.22 -5.74
C ILE A 64 -5.18 -6.10 -5.74
N ARG A 65 -4.00 -5.50 -5.53
CA ARG A 65 -2.71 -6.20 -5.48
C ARG A 65 -2.40 -6.75 -4.10
N LEU A 66 -3.13 -6.33 -3.07
CA LEU A 66 -3.01 -6.89 -1.73
C LEU A 66 -3.59 -8.31 -1.70
N PRO A 67 -2.92 -9.29 -1.07
CA PRO A 67 -3.43 -10.66 -0.97
C PRO A 67 -4.80 -10.75 -0.32
N CYS A 68 -5.08 -9.82 0.59
CA CYS A 68 -6.32 -9.75 1.36
C CYS A 68 -7.26 -8.67 0.86
N PHE A 69 -7.12 -8.24 -0.41
CA PHE A 69 -8.01 -7.24 -0.99
C PHE A 69 -9.50 -7.57 -0.76
N PHE A 70 -9.86 -8.86 -0.92
CA PHE A 70 -11.20 -9.39 -0.67
C PHE A 70 -11.69 -9.26 0.77
N HIS A 71 -10.79 -9.09 1.74
CA HIS A 71 -11.17 -8.87 3.13
C HIS A 71 -11.46 -7.40 3.41
N TYR A 72 -10.98 -6.43 2.63
CA TYR A 72 -11.33 -5.03 2.85
C TYR A 72 -12.83 -4.89 2.61
N ASN A 73 -13.56 -4.72 3.71
CA ASN A 73 -15.01 -4.68 3.76
C ASN A 73 -15.47 -3.36 3.13
N ARG A 74 -15.31 -3.25 1.81
CA ARG A 74 -15.63 -2.04 1.06
C ARG A 74 -17.11 -1.78 1.20
N ALA A 75 -17.48 -0.51 1.34
CA ALA A 75 -18.87 -0.13 1.60
C ALA A 75 -19.82 -0.61 0.49
N ASP A 76 -19.32 -0.71 -0.75
CA ASP A 76 -20.01 -1.23 -1.94
C ASP A 76 -20.06 -2.76 -2.02
N TRP A 77 -19.27 -3.48 -1.22
CA TRP A 77 -19.21 -4.94 -1.20
C TRP A 77 -20.02 -5.56 -0.06
N ARG A 78 -20.84 -4.76 0.63
CA ARG A 78 -21.74 -5.22 1.68
C ARG A 78 -22.81 -6.16 1.11
N THR A 79 -22.50 -7.45 1.05
CA THR A 79 -23.48 -8.52 0.79
C THR A 79 -24.00 -9.19 2.07
N HIS A 80 -23.57 -8.76 3.26
CA HIS A 80 -23.94 -9.43 4.51
C HIS A 80 -24.95 -8.64 5.35
N ILE A 81 -26.07 -9.31 5.65
CA ILE A 81 -27.17 -8.84 6.49
C ILE A 81 -26.78 -8.84 7.99
N ASP A 82 -25.72 -9.57 8.37
CA ASP A 82 -25.46 -9.94 9.77
C ASP A 82 -24.20 -9.30 10.44
N GLY A 83 -23.66 -8.20 9.90
CA GLY A 83 -22.57 -7.42 10.55
C GLY A 83 -21.17 -7.56 9.93
N PRO A 84 -20.12 -6.94 10.53
CA PRO A 84 -18.77 -6.95 9.96
C PRO A 84 -18.18 -8.36 9.92
N VAL A 85 -17.54 -8.72 8.80
CA VAL A 85 -17.02 -10.08 8.58
C VAL A 85 -15.86 -10.37 9.54
N SER A 86 -15.93 -11.48 10.27
CA SER A 86 -14.88 -11.98 11.17
C SER A 86 -13.52 -12.20 10.48
N SER A 87 -13.51 -12.30 9.14
CA SER A 87 -12.34 -12.63 8.31
C SER A 87 -11.20 -11.61 8.40
N GLN A 88 -11.48 -10.34 8.70
CA GLN A 88 -10.43 -9.32 8.83
C GLN A 88 -9.59 -9.48 10.09
N GLN A 89 -10.23 -9.84 11.23
CA GLN A 89 -9.57 -9.90 12.53
C GLN A 89 -8.68 -11.14 12.69
N GLU A 90 -8.98 -12.21 11.97
CA GLU A 90 -8.24 -13.47 12.05
C GLU A 90 -7.16 -13.60 10.96
N CYS A 91 -7.19 -12.76 9.93
CA CYS A 91 -6.23 -12.86 8.84
C CYS A 91 -4.86 -12.27 9.23
N TYR A 92 -3.83 -13.13 9.27
CA TYR A 92 -2.44 -12.76 9.56
C TYR A 92 -1.94 -11.56 8.74
N PHE A 93 -2.20 -11.56 7.43
CA PHE A 93 -1.77 -10.49 6.54
C PHE A 93 -2.60 -9.20 6.72
N CYS A 94 -3.92 -9.28 6.96
CA CYS A 94 -4.71 -8.10 7.31
C CYS A 94 -4.21 -7.46 8.60
N ASN A 95 -3.92 -8.26 9.63
CA ASN A 95 -3.38 -7.77 10.89
C ASN A 95 -1.99 -7.13 10.77
N LYS A 96 -1.19 -7.54 9.78
CA LYS A 96 0.10 -6.90 9.47
C LYS A 96 -0.09 -5.51 8.85
N VAL A 97 -1.21 -5.29 8.17
CA VAL A 97 -1.48 -4.08 7.38
C VAL A 97 -2.34 -3.04 8.11
N LEU A 98 -3.22 -3.49 9.01
CA LEU A 98 -4.19 -2.64 9.74
C LEU A 98 -3.62 -1.98 11.01
N LYS A 99 -2.36 -2.28 11.38
CA LYS A 99 -1.65 -1.64 12.50
C LYS A 99 -0.98 -0.35 12.04
#